data_AF-A0A539D7Q4-F1
#
_entry.id   AF-A0A539D7Q4-F1
#
_cell.length_a   1.000
_cell.length_b   1.000
_cell.length_c   1.000
_cell.angle_alpha   90.00
_cell.angle_beta   90.00
_cell.angle_gamma   90.00
#
_symmetry.space_group_name_H-M   'P 1'
#
loop_
_entity.id
_entity.type
_entity.pdbx_description
1 polymer ?
#
loop_
_entity_poly.entity_id
_entity_poly.type
_entity_poly.pdbx_seq_one_letter_code
_entity_poly.pdbx_strand_id
1 'polypeptide(L)'
;MMPTPRWTLIAWLVSPAMTASCAASLPPSAEPPRLTLPEAATRPCVLGRLPQAPTIADLEVAYIERGARLVACETARTLAVETLTAERALQDRWQRETEARRRPAAWPW
;
A
#
# COMPACT_ATOMS: atom_id res chain seq x y z
N MET A 1 31.98 48.04 -40.26
CA MET A 1 31.99 47.17 -39.07
C MET A 1 30.72 47.43 -38.29
N MET A 2 29.72 46.56 -38.39
CA MET A 2 28.50 46.62 -37.58
C MET A 2 28.60 45.57 -36.46
N PRO A 3 28.29 45.91 -35.21
CA PRO A 3 28.27 44.94 -34.12
C PRO A 3 27.02 44.06 -34.28
N THR A 4 27.22 42.75 -34.39
CA THR A 4 26.11 41.79 -34.35
C THR A 4 25.46 41.83 -32.96
N PRO A 5 24.14 41.99 -32.86
CA PRO A 5 23.47 42.16 -31.57
C PRO A 5 23.46 40.83 -30.80
N ARG A 6 24.15 40.80 -29.66
CA ARG A 6 24.27 39.67 -28.71
C ARG A 6 22.93 39.08 -28.25
N TRP A 7 21.81 39.75 -28.54
CA TRP A 7 20.47 39.37 -28.10
C TRP A 7 19.90 38.16 -28.86
N THR A 8 20.30 37.94 -30.11
CA THR A 8 19.86 36.76 -30.87
C THR A 8 20.38 35.46 -30.27
N LEU A 9 21.60 35.43 -29.72
CA LEU A 9 22.15 34.25 -29.03
C LEU A 9 21.39 33.89 -27.73
N ILE A 10 20.86 34.89 -27.03
CA ILE A 10 20.12 34.67 -25.78
C ILE A 10 18.75 34.06 -26.08
N ALA A 11 18.06 34.54 -27.12
CA ALA A 11 16.76 34.02 -27.52
C ALA A 11 16.80 32.53 -27.92
N TRP A 12 17.90 32.07 -28.53
CA TRP A 12 18.08 30.66 -28.90
C TRP A 12 18.32 29.73 -27.71
N LEU A 13 18.83 30.22 -26.58
CA LEU A 13 19.13 29.41 -25.40
C LEU A 13 17.92 29.20 -24.47
N VAL A 14 16.93 30.08 -24.51
CA VAL A 14 15.76 30.00 -23.59
C VAL A 14 14.74 28.94 -24.03
N SER A 15 14.56 28.74 -25.34
CA SER A 15 13.59 27.78 -25.89
C SER A 15 13.83 26.31 -25.48
N PRO A 16 15.05 25.74 -25.50
CA PRO A 16 15.26 24.36 -25.05
C PRO A 16 15.20 24.20 -23.52
N ALA A 17 15.44 25.26 -22.75
CA ALA A 17 15.41 25.19 -21.29
C ALA A 17 13.98 25.00 -20.73
N MET A 18 12.97 25.61 -21.37
CA MET A 18 11.58 25.45 -20.91
C MET A 18 10.96 24.09 -21.25
N THR A 19 11.29 23.47 -22.39
CA THR A 19 10.74 22.15 -22.74
C THR A 19 11.35 21.01 -21.92
N ALA A 20 12.63 21.10 -21.55
CA ALA A 20 13.28 20.13 -20.65
C ALA A 20 12.65 20.12 -19.25
N SER A 21 12.17 21.28 -18.77
CA SER A 21 11.58 21.42 -17.43
C SER A 21 10.27 20.64 -17.27
N CYS A 22 9.43 20.58 -18.33
CA CYS A 22 8.19 19.80 -18.32
C CYS A 22 8.42 18.28 -18.42
N ALA A 23 9.56 17.83 -18.97
CA ALA A 23 9.93 16.42 -18.98
C ALA A 23 10.51 15.94 -17.62
N ALA A 24 11.02 16.87 -16.82
CA ALA A 24 11.60 16.59 -15.50
C ALA A 24 10.59 16.72 -14.33
N SER A 25 9.42 17.34 -14.56
CA SER A 25 8.36 17.41 -13.55
C SER A 25 7.69 16.03 -13.38
N LEU A 26 8.16 15.26 -12.38
CA LEU A 26 7.47 14.04 -11.98
C LEU A 26 6.04 14.36 -11.51
N PRO A 27 5.03 13.55 -11.87
CA PRO A 27 3.68 13.71 -11.33
C PRO A 27 3.70 13.62 -9.79
N PRO A 28 2.70 14.21 -9.11
CA PRO A 28 2.57 14.09 -7.66
C PRO A 28 2.63 12.61 -7.28
N SER A 29 3.49 12.29 -6.29
CA SER A 29 3.73 10.92 -5.84
C SER A 29 2.39 10.27 -5.50
N ALA A 30 1.97 9.29 -6.31
CA ALA A 30 0.80 8.48 -5.99
C ALA A 30 1.01 7.84 -4.62
N GLU A 31 -0.03 7.74 -3.80
CA GLU A 31 0.07 7.08 -2.49
C GLU A 31 0.26 5.56 -2.67
N PRO A 32 0.98 4.86 -1.77
CA PRO A 32 1.06 3.40 -1.83
C PRO A 32 -0.32 2.75 -1.77
N PRO A 33 -0.54 1.64 -2.49
CA PRO A 33 -1.82 0.95 -2.48
C PRO A 33 -2.15 0.42 -1.08
N ARG A 34 -3.41 0.59 -0.67
CA ARG A 34 -3.97 0.08 0.58
C ARG A 34 -5.19 -0.78 0.28
N LEU A 35 -5.32 -1.90 0.98
CA LEU A 35 -6.47 -2.78 0.91
C LEU A 35 -7.32 -2.60 2.17
N THR A 36 -8.65 -2.64 2.00
CA THR A 36 -9.57 -2.64 3.13
C THR A 36 -9.69 -4.06 3.68
N LEU A 37 -9.53 -4.22 4.99
CA LEU A 37 -9.79 -5.49 5.65
C LEU A 37 -11.26 -5.89 5.51
N PRO A 38 -11.57 -7.17 5.21
CA PRO A 38 -12.94 -7.67 5.27
C PRO A 38 -13.54 -7.49 6.65
N GLU A 39 -14.84 -7.21 6.75
CA GLU A 39 -15.51 -6.97 8.03
C GLU A 39 -15.34 -8.15 9.01
N ALA A 40 -15.38 -9.38 8.50
CA ALA A 40 -15.14 -10.58 9.30
C ALA A 40 -13.77 -10.58 9.99
N ALA A 41 -12.73 -10.01 9.35
CA ALA A 41 -11.37 -9.91 9.87
C ALA A 41 -11.19 -8.77 10.90
N THR A 42 -12.10 -7.80 10.93
CA THR A 42 -12.05 -6.67 11.89
C THR A 42 -12.84 -6.94 13.16
N ARG A 43 -13.75 -7.92 13.15
CA ARG A 43 -14.53 -8.28 14.34
C ARG A 43 -13.64 -8.98 15.36
N PRO A 44 -13.75 -8.63 16.66
CA PRO A 44 -12.96 -9.30 17.69
C PRO A 44 -13.38 -10.77 17.83
N CYS A 45 -12.40 -11.64 18.04
CA CYS A 45 -12.69 -13.02 18.39
C CYS A 45 -13.30 -13.10 19.79
N VAL A 46 -14.46 -13.75 19.89
CA VAL A 46 -15.16 -13.93 21.16
C VAL A 46 -14.87 -15.32 21.72
N LEU A 47 -14.28 -15.34 22.92
CA LEU A 47 -14.22 -16.54 23.75
C LEU A 47 -15.40 -16.51 24.72
N GLY A 48 -16.16 -17.61 24.76
CA GLY A 48 -17.26 -17.76 25.71
C GLY A 48 -16.75 -17.66 27.15
N ARG A 49 -17.44 -16.92 28.00
CA ARG A 49 -17.19 -16.88 29.44
C ARG A 49 -18.18 -17.77 30.14
N LEU A 50 -17.68 -18.53 31.11
CA LEU A 50 -18.51 -19.29 32.02
C LEU A 50 -19.20 -18.33 33.03
N PRO A 51 -20.37 -18.71 33.56
CA PRO A 51 -20.98 -17.99 34.67
C PRO A 51 -20.09 -18.06 35.92
N GLN A 52 -20.39 -17.22 36.92
CA GLN A 52 -19.56 -17.08 38.13
C GLN A 52 -19.45 -18.37 38.97
N ALA A 53 -20.51 -19.19 38.97
CA ALA A 53 -20.55 -20.50 39.61
C ALA A 53 -20.98 -21.55 38.57
N PRO A 54 -20.06 -22.02 37.70
CA PRO A 54 -20.40 -22.92 36.62
C PRO A 54 -20.71 -24.33 37.12
N THR A 55 -21.73 -24.95 36.54
CA THR A 55 -22.04 -26.36 36.69
C THR A 55 -21.25 -27.20 35.69
N ILE A 56 -21.27 -28.52 35.84
CA ILE A 56 -20.67 -29.44 34.85
C ILE A 56 -21.36 -29.28 33.49
N ALA A 57 -22.69 -29.12 33.46
CA ALA A 57 -23.42 -28.90 32.22
C ALA A 57 -22.98 -27.62 31.49
N ASP A 58 -22.69 -26.54 32.24
CA ASP A 58 -22.18 -25.29 31.65
C ASP A 58 -20.81 -25.50 30.97
N LEU A 59 -19.96 -26.35 31.55
CA LEU A 59 -18.64 -26.69 30.99
C LEU A 59 -18.78 -27.49 29.70
N GLU A 60 -19.65 -28.49 29.68
CA GLU A 60 -19.90 -29.32 28.49
C GLU A 60 -20.42 -28.49 27.32
N VAL A 61 -21.41 -27.63 27.57
CA VAL A 61 -21.94 -26.71 26.56
C VAL A 61 -20.84 -25.75 26.08
N ALA A 62 -20.13 -25.09 27.00
CA ALA A 62 -19.06 -24.17 26.64
C ALA A 62 -17.95 -24.86 25.84
N TYR A 63 -17.62 -26.11 26.16
CA TYR A 63 -16.61 -26.91 25.44
C TYR A 63 -17.04 -27.21 24.01
N ILE A 64 -18.29 -27.68 23.81
CA ILE A 64 -18.82 -27.98 22.47
C ILE A 64 -18.86 -26.71 21.61
N GLU A 65 -19.36 -25.60 22.16
CA GLU A 65 -19.46 -24.34 21.42
C GLU A 65 -18.09 -23.71 21.12
N ARG A 66 -17.08 -23.96 21.96
CA ARG A 66 -15.73 -23.40 21.81
C ARG A 66 -15.11 -23.81 20.48
N GLY A 67 -15.32 -25.04 20.02
CA GLY A 67 -14.77 -25.51 18.74
C GLY A 67 -15.23 -24.63 17.58
N ALA A 68 -16.53 -24.37 17.47
CA ALA A 68 -17.10 -23.53 16.43
C ALA A 68 -16.58 -22.08 16.49
N ARG A 69 -16.49 -21.51 17.71
CA ARG A 69 -15.95 -20.15 17.91
C ARG A 69 -14.48 -20.04 17.49
N LEU A 70 -13.68 -21.05 17.78
CA LEU A 70 -12.26 -21.08 17.41
C LEU A 70 -12.08 -21.16 15.89
N VAL A 71 -12.85 -22.02 15.21
CA VAL A 71 -12.79 -22.12 13.74
C VAL A 71 -13.16 -20.79 13.10
N ALA A 72 -14.26 -20.15 13.55
CA ALA A 72 -14.66 -18.86 13.03
C ALA A 72 -13.59 -17.77 13.24
N CYS A 73 -12.98 -17.72 14.43
CA CYS A 73 -11.89 -16.80 14.72
C CYS A 73 -10.66 -17.05 13.84
N GLU A 74 -10.28 -18.31 13.63
CA GLU A 74 -9.13 -18.65 12.78
C GLU A 74 -9.39 -18.24 11.34
N THR A 75 -10.58 -18.49 10.80
CA THR A 75 -10.94 -18.02 9.46
C THR A 75 -10.85 -16.50 9.33
N ALA A 76 -11.34 -15.75 10.34
CA ALA A 76 -11.20 -14.29 10.36
C ALA A 76 -9.73 -13.85 10.39
N ARG A 77 -8.89 -14.53 11.18
CA ARG A 77 -7.44 -14.27 11.24
C ARG A 77 -6.75 -14.56 9.92
N THR A 78 -7.08 -15.67 9.26
CA THR A 78 -6.57 -16.01 7.94
C THR A 78 -6.90 -14.92 6.92
N LEU A 79 -8.14 -14.44 6.88
CA LEU A 79 -8.54 -13.34 6.00
C LEU A 79 -7.73 -12.06 6.26
N ALA A 80 -7.44 -11.73 7.53
CA ALA A 80 -6.61 -10.59 7.88
C ALA A 80 -5.18 -10.74 7.33
N VAL A 81 -4.58 -11.91 7.55
CA VAL A 81 -3.20 -12.20 7.12
C VAL A 81 -3.10 -12.22 5.60
N GLU A 82 -4.03 -12.85 4.91
CA GLU A 82 -4.08 -12.89 3.45
C GLU A 82 -4.21 -11.48 2.86
N THR A 83 -5.11 -10.66 3.40
CA THR A 83 -5.30 -9.27 2.96
C THR A 83 -4.02 -8.45 3.16
N LEU A 84 -3.39 -8.54 4.34
CA LEU A 84 -2.16 -7.79 4.62
C LEU A 84 -0.97 -8.29 3.79
N THR A 85 -0.91 -9.57 3.49
CA THR A 85 0.12 -10.15 2.61
C THR A 85 -0.06 -9.66 1.18
N ALA A 86 -1.30 -9.63 0.69
CA ALA A 86 -1.65 -9.10 -0.62
C ALA A 86 -1.34 -7.59 -0.73
N GLU A 87 -1.65 -6.81 0.31
CA GLU A 87 -1.32 -5.38 0.36
C GLU A 87 0.19 -5.16 0.27
N ARG A 88 0.98 -5.89 1.07
CA ARG A 88 2.46 -5.79 1.03
C ARG A 88 3.01 -6.12 -0.36
N ALA A 89 2.50 -7.18 -0.99
CA ALA A 89 2.91 -7.54 -2.34
C ALA A 89 2.56 -6.45 -3.38
N LEU A 90 1.42 -5.76 -3.22
CA LEU A 90 1.06 -4.60 -4.05
C LEU A 90 1.99 -3.41 -3.81
N GLN A 91 2.32 -3.13 -2.55
CA GLN A 91 3.22 -2.04 -2.19
C GLN A 91 4.65 -2.28 -2.69
N ASP A 92 5.16 -3.50 -2.58
CA ASP A 92 6.48 -3.85 -3.10
C ASP A 92 6.56 -3.66 -4.62
N ARG A 93 5.51 -4.05 -5.35
CA ARG A 93 5.41 -3.80 -6.80
C ARG A 93 5.39 -2.29 -7.09
N TRP A 94 4.53 -1.55 -6.38
CA TRP A 94 4.40 -0.11 -6.53
C TRP A 94 5.73 0.62 -6.25
N GLN A 95 6.49 0.19 -5.24
CA GLN A 95 7.81 0.75 -4.91
C GLN A 95 8.80 0.52 -6.06
N ARG A 96 8.89 -0.71 -6.59
CA ARG A 96 9.79 -1.04 -7.72
C ARG A 96 9.49 -0.20 -8.96
N GLU A 97 8.21 -0.06 -9.30
CA GLU A 97 7.80 0.76 -10.46
C GLU A 97 8.08 2.25 -10.24
N THR A 98 7.86 2.74 -9.02
CA THR A 98 8.11 4.14 -8.68
C THR A 98 9.60 4.46 -8.68
N GLU A 99 10.43 3.54 -8.18
CA GLU A 99 11.89 3.67 -8.25
C GLU A 99 12.38 3.63 -9.71
N ALA A 100 11.87 2.71 -10.54
CA ALA A 100 12.22 2.63 -11.95
C ALA A 100 11.87 3.93 -12.70
N ARG A 101 10.71 4.54 -12.42
CA ARG A 101 10.34 5.87 -12.95
C ARG A 101 11.25 6.99 -12.46
N ARG A 102 11.73 6.93 -11.22
CA ARG A 102 12.61 7.95 -10.64
C ARG A 102 14.04 7.87 -11.17
N ARG A 103 14.54 6.68 -11.52
CA ARG A 103 15.89 6.54 -12.09
C ARG A 103 15.92 7.25 -13.45
N PRO A 104 16.73 8.32 -13.62
CA PRO A 104 16.88 8.94 -14.92
C PRO A 104 17.47 7.92 -15.90
N ALA A 105 17.09 8.02 -17.18
CA ALA A 105 17.68 7.19 -18.23
C ALA A 105 19.20 7.40 -18.21
N ALA A 106 19.93 6.39 -17.74
CA ALA A 106 21.37 6.36 -17.83
C ALA A 106 21.70 6.21 -19.32
N TRP A 107 22.06 7.32 -19.94
CA TRP A 107 22.59 7.31 -21.30
C TRP A 107 23.88 6.48 -21.31
N PRO A 108 24.03 5.53 -22.25
CA PRO A 108 25.26 4.78 -22.39
C PRO A 108 26.29 5.72 -23.04
N TRP A 109 27.28 6.14 -22.25
CA TRP A 109 28.56 6.65 -22.75
C TRP A 109 29.63 5.67 -22.32
#